data_AF-A0A1D3D1K6-F1
#
_entry.id   AF-A0A1D3D1K6-F1
#
_cell.length_a   1.000
_cell.length_b   1.000
_cell.length_c   1.000
_cell.angle_alpha   90.00
_cell.angle_beta   90.00
_cell.angle_gamma   90.00
#
_symmetry.space_group_name_H-M   'P 1'
#
loop_
_entity.id
_entity.type
_entity.pdbx_description
1 polymer ?
#
loop_
_entity_poly.entity_id
_entity_poly.type
_entity_poly.pdbx_seq_one_letter_code
_entity_poly.pdbx_strand_id
1 'polypeptide(L)'
;MQSVGEEAVLKASMMRPGDLIKVAVSLAKLGVSPPSLRERLSDALLPVLRDAPALQFRGCMHPLAVLGMYTQPLQMLVMERFSKVFISCRPPHLEKALQTAVALRVLQPQIWAALPRRVRQFYARLSLRRIPHPIRRPSAFHWEVSDCLAALNTPHRNTFQVLSELGWDIRRVQWFDWALLEGKPQKIAFLRNLRSNPPLPAHLPDPLPALSSEEVQQRLRLVKQQQEQRQLESCAIAAGAEAPLAKNLAL
;
A
#
# COMPACT_ATOMS: atom_id res chain seq x y z
N MET A 1 0.04 10.64 -30.15
CA MET A 1 -0.68 10.94 -28.88
C MET A 1 -1.04 12.40 -28.73
N GLN A 2 -0.19 13.35 -29.12
CA GLN A 2 -0.57 14.77 -29.15
C GLN A 2 -1.80 15.03 -30.03
N SER A 3 -1.85 14.43 -31.23
CA SER A 3 -3.02 14.47 -32.12
C SER A 3 -4.33 14.00 -31.46
N VAL A 4 -4.26 13.00 -30.58
CA VAL A 4 -5.44 12.51 -29.82
C VAL A 4 -5.91 13.55 -28.81
N GLY A 5 -4.98 14.27 -28.17
CA GLY A 5 -5.32 15.36 -27.27
C GLY A 5 -5.98 16.54 -28.00
N GLU A 6 -5.45 16.90 -29.17
CA GLU A 6 -6.02 17.98 -29.98
C GLU A 6 -7.42 17.63 -30.50
N GLU A 7 -7.60 16.41 -30.98
CA GLU A 7 -8.90 15.92 -31.40
C GLU A 7 -9.91 15.89 -30.24
N ALA A 8 -9.48 15.52 -29.04
CA ALA A 8 -10.33 15.52 -27.85
C ALA A 8 -10.76 16.94 -27.44
N VAL A 9 -9.91 17.95 -27.64
CA VAL A 9 -10.30 19.36 -27.43
C VAL A 9 -11.40 19.75 -28.42
N LEU A 10 -11.22 19.46 -29.70
CA LEU A 10 -12.18 19.82 -30.75
C LEU A 10 -13.54 19.14 -30.54
N LYS A 11 -13.54 17.90 -30.07
CA LYS A 11 -14.74 17.09 -29.84
C LYS A 11 -15.25 17.13 -28.40
N ALA A 12 -14.70 17.99 -27.53
CA ALA A 12 -15.00 17.99 -26.11
C ALA A 12 -16.51 18.12 -25.80
N SER A 13 -17.23 18.94 -26.57
CA SER A 13 -18.68 19.14 -26.43
C SER A 13 -19.52 17.89 -26.77
N MET A 14 -18.98 16.98 -27.57
CA MET A 14 -19.62 15.72 -27.96
C MET A 14 -19.22 14.56 -27.03
N MET A 15 -18.26 14.77 -26.13
CA MET A 15 -17.73 13.73 -25.25
C MET A 15 -18.46 13.72 -23.91
N ARG A 16 -18.64 12.52 -23.36
CA ARG A 16 -19.07 12.39 -21.96
C ARG A 16 -17.95 12.92 -21.04
N PRO A 17 -18.28 13.60 -19.93
CA PRO A 17 -17.30 14.08 -18.96
C PRO A 17 -16.28 13.01 -18.54
N GLY A 18 -16.76 11.80 -18.26
CA GLY A 18 -15.90 10.68 -17.87
C GLY A 18 -14.86 10.27 -18.92
N ASP A 19 -15.16 10.42 -20.21
CA ASP A 19 -14.25 10.05 -21.29
C ASP A 19 -13.21 11.15 -21.53
N LEU A 20 -13.62 12.43 -21.46
CA LEU A 20 -12.70 13.57 -21.52
C LEU A 20 -11.70 13.57 -20.35
N ILE A 21 -12.16 13.22 -19.14
CA ILE A 21 -11.29 12.97 -17.97
C ILE A 21 -10.26 11.88 -18.28
N LYS A 22 -10.69 10.73 -18.81
CA LYS A 22 -9.76 9.61 -19.12
C LYS A 22 -8.70 10.02 -20.13
N VAL A 23 -9.06 10.82 -21.14
CA VAL A 23 -8.09 11.34 -22.10
C VAL A 23 -7.05 12.19 -21.39
N ALA A 24 -7.47 13.17 -20.58
CA ALA A 24 -6.53 14.02 -19.84
C ALA A 24 -5.62 13.22 -18.90
N VAL A 25 -6.16 12.25 -18.17
CA VAL A 25 -5.37 11.38 -17.30
C VAL A 25 -4.39 10.52 -18.09
N SER A 26 -4.79 10.00 -19.25
CA SER A 26 -3.95 9.15 -20.09
C SER A 26 -2.81 9.95 -20.73
N LEU A 27 -3.10 11.14 -21.24
CA LEU A 27 -2.09 12.06 -21.76
C LEU A 27 -1.05 12.41 -20.68
N ALA A 28 -1.51 12.73 -19.47
CA ALA A 28 -0.62 13.00 -18.34
C ALA A 28 0.26 11.81 -17.95
N LYS A 29 -0.31 10.60 -17.93
CA LYS A 29 0.45 9.36 -17.64
C LYS A 29 1.52 9.07 -18.69
N LEU A 30 1.27 9.46 -19.94
CA LEU A 30 2.21 9.29 -21.05
C LEU A 30 3.21 10.46 -21.15
N GLY A 31 3.15 11.44 -20.25
CA GLY A 31 4.00 12.63 -20.28
C GLY A 31 3.69 13.60 -21.42
N VAL A 32 2.56 13.44 -22.11
CA VAL A 32 2.16 14.29 -23.24
C VAL A 32 1.42 15.51 -22.70
N SER A 33 2.17 16.54 -22.32
CA SER A 33 1.62 17.75 -21.69
C SER A 33 2.23 19.06 -22.20
N PRO A 34 2.29 19.31 -23.53
CA PRO A 34 2.78 20.59 -24.03
C PRO A 34 1.87 21.74 -23.55
N PRO A 35 2.43 22.94 -23.26
CA PRO A 35 1.67 24.05 -22.65
C PRO A 35 0.39 24.42 -23.43
N SER A 36 0.46 24.48 -24.76
CA SER A 36 -0.69 24.81 -25.61
C SER A 36 -1.81 23.76 -25.59
N LEU A 37 -1.48 22.49 -25.35
CA LEU A 37 -2.48 21.43 -25.18
C LEU A 37 -3.07 21.46 -23.78
N ARG A 38 -2.22 21.69 -22.77
CA ARG A 38 -2.62 21.84 -21.37
C ARG A 38 -3.70 22.92 -21.24
N GLU A 39 -3.45 24.11 -21.78
CA GLU A 39 -4.39 25.23 -21.72
C GLU A 39 -5.72 24.87 -22.38
N ARG A 40 -5.70 24.52 -23.67
CA ARG A 40 -6.91 24.18 -24.44
C ARG A 40 -7.72 23.05 -23.83
N LEU A 41 -7.07 21.98 -23.36
CA LEU A 41 -7.77 20.85 -22.74
C LEU A 41 -8.34 21.21 -21.38
N SER A 42 -7.62 22.01 -20.59
CA SER A 42 -8.10 22.49 -19.30
C SER A 42 -9.31 23.41 -19.47
N ASP A 43 -9.29 24.30 -20.47
CA ASP A 43 -10.39 25.19 -20.79
C ASP A 43 -11.63 24.42 -21.28
N ALA A 44 -11.44 23.37 -22.08
CA ALA A 44 -12.51 22.46 -22.48
C ALA A 44 -13.08 21.65 -21.30
N LEU A 45 -12.24 21.21 -20.38
CA LEU A 45 -12.65 20.45 -19.19
C LEU A 45 -13.40 21.31 -18.15
N LEU A 46 -13.04 22.58 -18.00
CA LEU A 46 -13.56 23.43 -16.93
C LEU A 46 -15.09 23.55 -16.90
N PRO A 47 -15.80 23.89 -18.01
CA PRO A 47 -17.26 23.93 -18.01
C PRO A 47 -17.86 22.53 -17.86
N VAL A 48 -17.30 21.52 -18.54
CA VAL A 48 -17.76 20.13 -18.48
C VAL A 48 -17.72 19.58 -17.05
N LEU A 49 -16.63 19.84 -16.32
CA LEU A 49 -16.46 19.38 -14.94
C LEU A 49 -17.18 20.23 -13.91
N ARG A 50 -17.68 21.42 -14.26
CA ARG A 50 -18.53 22.20 -13.35
C ARG A 50 -19.88 21.51 -13.15
N ASP A 51 -20.42 20.96 -14.23
CA ASP A 51 -21.78 20.41 -14.26
C ASP A 51 -21.80 18.87 -14.27
N ALA A 52 -20.66 18.20 -14.46
CA ALA A 52 -20.57 16.74 -14.49
C ALA A 52 -21.20 16.07 -13.24
N PRO A 53 -21.96 14.98 -13.36
CA PRO A 53 -22.45 14.22 -12.21
C PRO A 53 -21.32 13.71 -11.32
N ALA A 54 -21.56 13.61 -10.00
CA ALA A 54 -20.55 13.23 -9.01
C ALA A 54 -19.83 11.90 -9.35
N LEU A 55 -20.56 10.90 -9.85
CA LEU A 55 -20.01 9.60 -10.24
C LEU A 55 -19.04 9.66 -11.43
N GLN A 56 -19.22 10.62 -12.34
CA GLN A 56 -18.30 10.84 -13.45
C GLN A 56 -17.13 11.73 -13.02
N PHE A 57 -17.42 12.74 -12.20
CA PHE A 57 -16.44 13.70 -11.73
C PHE A 57 -15.31 13.06 -10.92
N ARG A 58 -15.57 12.05 -10.08
CA ARG A 58 -14.57 11.43 -9.20
C ARG A 58 -13.28 10.94 -9.88
N GLY A 59 -13.32 10.68 -11.19
CA GLY A 59 -12.16 10.26 -11.98
C GLY A 59 -11.15 11.37 -12.27
N CYS A 60 -11.51 12.65 -12.10
CA CYS A 60 -10.62 13.78 -12.38
C CYS A 60 -9.51 13.96 -11.33
N MET A 61 -9.67 13.37 -10.14
CA MET A 61 -8.63 13.38 -9.11
C MET A 61 -7.53 12.39 -9.47
N HIS A 62 -6.50 12.88 -10.17
CA HIS A 62 -5.30 12.11 -10.47
C HIS A 62 -4.06 13.02 -10.40
N PRO A 63 -3.01 12.67 -9.64
CA PRO A 63 -1.91 13.59 -9.37
C PRO A 63 -1.20 14.06 -10.65
N LEU A 64 -0.93 13.14 -11.58
CA LEU A 64 -0.29 13.50 -12.86
C LEU A 64 -1.16 14.44 -13.72
N ALA A 65 -2.49 14.22 -13.75
CA ALA A 65 -3.37 15.04 -14.57
C ALA A 65 -3.52 16.44 -13.96
N VAL A 66 -3.71 16.49 -12.65
CA VAL A 66 -3.86 17.75 -11.92
C VAL A 66 -2.59 18.59 -12.02
N LEU A 67 -1.41 18.00 -11.88
CA LEU A 67 -0.15 18.75 -11.95
C LEU A 67 0.29 19.10 -13.36
N GLY A 68 0.13 18.17 -14.31
CA GLY A 68 0.60 18.32 -15.69
C GLY A 68 -0.41 19.00 -16.60
N MET A 69 -1.67 18.56 -16.58
CA MET A 69 -2.67 18.92 -17.59
C MET A 69 -3.64 20.01 -17.14
N TYR A 70 -3.86 20.21 -15.85
CA TYR A 70 -4.87 21.17 -15.38
C TYR A 70 -4.24 22.54 -15.15
N THR A 71 -4.86 23.59 -15.68
CA THR A 71 -4.51 24.98 -15.33
C THR A 71 -4.98 25.31 -13.92
N GLN A 72 -4.42 26.35 -13.31
CA GLN A 72 -4.75 26.74 -11.94
C GLN A 72 -6.27 26.87 -11.68
N PRO A 73 -7.08 27.50 -12.57
CA PRO A 73 -8.54 27.55 -12.39
C PRO A 73 -9.18 26.16 -12.29
N LEU A 74 -8.75 25.21 -13.13
CA LEU A 74 -9.27 23.86 -13.13
C LEU A 74 -8.82 23.07 -11.90
N GLN A 75 -7.56 23.21 -11.50
CA GLN A 75 -7.04 22.59 -10.27
C GLN A 75 -7.85 23.04 -9.05
N MET A 76 -8.09 24.34 -8.93
CA MET A 76 -8.89 24.93 -7.85
C MET A 76 -10.33 24.38 -7.84
N LEU A 77 -10.99 24.37 -9.00
CA LEU A 77 -12.33 23.82 -9.16
C LEU A 77 -12.39 22.33 -8.78
N VAL A 78 -11.42 21.55 -9.27
CA VAL A 78 -11.37 20.10 -9.03
C VAL A 78 -11.19 19.81 -7.54
N MET A 79 -10.22 20.48 -6.90
CA MET A 79 -9.92 20.31 -5.49
C MET A 79 -11.09 20.71 -4.59
N GLU A 80 -11.77 21.83 -4.89
CA GLU A 80 -12.92 22.28 -4.12
C GLU A 80 -14.14 21.38 -4.34
N ARG A 81 -14.49 21.07 -5.59
CA ARG A 81 -15.68 20.28 -5.89
C ARG A 81 -15.57 18.86 -5.36
N PHE A 82 -14.40 18.24 -5.45
CA PHE A 82 -14.18 16.90 -4.88
C PHE A 82 -14.50 16.86 -3.38
N SER A 83 -14.12 17.90 -2.62
CA SER A 83 -14.41 18.00 -1.18
C SER A 83 -15.92 18.00 -0.85
N LYS A 84 -16.78 18.32 -1.83
CA LYS A 84 -18.24 18.34 -1.69
C LYS A 84 -18.89 17.02 -2.14
N VAL A 85 -18.30 16.34 -3.14
CA VAL A 85 -18.88 15.13 -3.76
C VAL A 85 -18.24 13.82 -3.31
N PHE A 86 -17.25 13.87 -2.41
CA PHE A 86 -16.46 12.72 -1.97
C PHE A 86 -17.29 11.56 -1.39
N ILE A 87 -18.51 11.80 -0.92
CA ILE A 87 -19.40 10.74 -0.40
C ILE A 87 -19.76 9.68 -1.45
N SER A 88 -19.70 10.04 -2.73
CA SER A 88 -19.94 9.13 -3.87
C SER A 88 -18.68 8.36 -4.33
N CYS A 89 -17.55 8.56 -3.65
CA CYS A 89 -16.25 8.05 -4.04
C CYS A 89 -15.93 6.71 -3.35
N ARG A 90 -15.39 5.77 -4.13
CA ARG A 90 -14.81 4.50 -3.64
C ARG A 90 -13.38 4.72 -3.11
N PRO A 91 -12.82 3.82 -2.28
CA PRO A 91 -11.48 3.97 -1.69
C PRO A 91 -10.35 4.38 -2.66
N PRO A 92 -10.25 3.82 -3.88
CA PRO A 92 -9.19 4.22 -4.82
C PRO A 92 -9.25 5.70 -5.23
N HIS A 93 -10.44 6.30 -5.30
CA HIS A 93 -10.59 7.71 -5.65
C HIS A 93 -10.16 8.61 -4.49
N LEU A 94 -10.46 8.21 -3.25
CA LEU A 94 -10.06 8.94 -2.05
C LEU A 94 -8.53 8.93 -1.89
N GLU A 95 -7.90 7.80 -2.20
CA GLU A 95 -6.45 7.68 -2.21
C GLU A 95 -5.83 8.58 -3.28
N LYS A 96 -6.35 8.55 -4.52
CA LYS A 96 -5.87 9.44 -5.58
C LYS A 96 -6.06 10.91 -5.22
N ALA A 97 -7.14 11.25 -4.54
CA ALA A 97 -7.38 12.58 -4.03
C ALA A 97 -6.37 13.00 -2.96
N LEU A 98 -6.02 12.10 -2.04
CA LEU A 98 -4.97 12.32 -1.05
C LEU A 98 -3.60 12.50 -1.71
N GLN A 99 -3.21 11.60 -2.63
CA GLN A 99 -1.97 11.70 -3.41
C GLN A 99 -1.89 13.04 -4.15
N THR A 100 -2.99 13.45 -4.78
CA THR A 100 -3.10 14.74 -5.49
C THR A 100 -2.92 15.93 -4.53
N ALA A 101 -3.56 15.90 -3.36
CA ALA A 101 -3.45 16.97 -2.37
C ALA A 101 -2.03 17.12 -1.84
N VAL A 102 -1.36 16.00 -1.53
CA VAL A 102 0.05 16.00 -1.10
C VAL A 102 0.94 16.56 -2.21
N ALA A 103 0.76 16.08 -3.44
CA ALA A 103 1.57 16.51 -4.56
C ALA A 103 1.38 18.01 -4.89
N LEU A 104 0.14 18.52 -4.84
CA LEU A 104 -0.12 19.96 -4.97
C LEU A 104 0.53 20.77 -3.84
N ARG A 105 0.43 20.31 -2.59
CA ARG A 105 1.02 21.01 -1.44
C ARG A 105 2.54 21.15 -1.56
N VAL A 106 3.22 20.11 -2.07
CA VAL A 106 4.68 20.07 -2.18
C VAL A 106 5.17 20.78 -3.45
N LEU A 107 4.56 20.47 -4.61
CA LEU A 107 5.07 20.91 -5.91
C LEU A 107 4.48 22.25 -6.37
N GLN A 108 3.30 22.62 -5.88
CA GLN A 108 2.59 23.86 -6.26
C GLN A 108 2.01 24.56 -5.00
N PRO A 109 2.85 24.93 -4.02
CA PRO A 109 2.41 25.45 -2.72
C PRO A 109 1.56 26.73 -2.83
N GLN A 110 1.78 27.55 -3.84
CA GLN A 110 1.01 28.76 -4.13
C GLN A 110 -0.47 28.44 -4.44
N ILE A 111 -0.72 27.35 -5.18
CA ILE A 111 -2.07 26.91 -5.53
C ILE A 111 -2.74 26.28 -4.32
N TRP A 112 -1.99 25.50 -3.55
CA TRP A 112 -2.46 24.96 -2.29
C TRP A 112 -2.86 26.06 -1.30
N ALA A 113 -2.05 27.11 -1.14
CA ALA A 113 -2.33 28.23 -0.26
C ALA A 113 -3.59 29.00 -0.68
N ALA A 114 -3.85 29.11 -1.98
CA ALA A 114 -5.04 29.75 -2.53
C ALA A 114 -6.34 28.97 -2.24
N LEU A 115 -6.28 27.67 -1.93
CA LEU A 115 -7.46 26.88 -1.60
C LEU A 115 -8.16 27.40 -0.33
N PRO A 116 -9.51 27.46 -0.32
CA PRO A 116 -10.26 27.84 0.87
C PRO A 116 -9.87 26.98 2.07
N ARG A 117 -9.80 27.58 3.26
CA ARG A 117 -9.41 26.89 4.50
C ARG A 117 -10.22 25.60 4.73
N ARG A 118 -11.53 25.63 4.45
CA ARG A 118 -12.42 24.46 4.53
C ARG A 118 -11.99 23.30 3.64
N VAL A 119 -11.48 23.58 2.43
CA VAL A 119 -11.02 22.58 1.46
C VAL A 119 -9.70 21.98 1.93
N ARG A 120 -8.75 22.82 2.37
CA ARG A 120 -7.49 22.34 2.96
C ARG A 120 -7.74 21.44 4.18
N GLN A 121 -8.66 21.83 5.07
CA GLN A 121 -9.06 21.03 6.22
C GLN A 121 -9.74 19.72 5.83
N PHE A 122 -10.52 19.69 4.75
CA PHE A 122 -11.07 18.44 4.22
C PHE A 122 -9.94 17.46 3.86
N TYR A 123 -8.94 17.89 3.08
CA TYR A 123 -7.83 17.02 2.69
C TYR A 123 -6.92 16.64 3.87
N ALA A 124 -6.72 17.54 4.84
CA ALA A 124 -6.03 17.21 6.10
C ALA A 124 -6.81 16.17 6.93
N ARG A 125 -8.15 16.20 6.94
CA ARG A 125 -8.95 15.15 7.57
C ARG A 125 -8.94 13.86 6.76
N LEU A 126 -8.90 13.96 5.43
CA LEU A 126 -8.83 12.81 4.55
C LEU A 126 -7.53 12.02 4.79
N SER A 127 -6.41 12.70 5.05
CA SER A 127 -5.15 12.02 5.41
C SER A 127 -5.21 11.29 6.75
N LEU A 128 -6.14 11.66 7.64
CA LEU A 128 -6.38 10.96 8.91
C LEU A 128 -7.40 9.82 8.77
N ARG A 129 -8.11 9.72 7.64
CA ARG A 129 -9.10 8.67 7.43
C ARG A 129 -8.42 7.37 7.02
N ARG A 130 -8.89 6.26 7.61
CA ARG A 130 -8.54 4.91 7.15
C ARG A 130 -9.24 4.63 5.82
N ILE A 131 -8.48 4.62 4.72
CA ILE A 131 -8.97 4.26 3.39
C ILE A 131 -8.67 2.76 3.17
N PRO A 132 -9.68 1.87 3.10
CA PRO A 132 -9.44 0.44 2.93
C PRO A 132 -8.90 0.15 1.52
N HIS A 133 -7.63 -0.22 1.42
CA HIS A 133 -6.99 -0.63 0.16
C HIS A 133 -6.91 -2.17 0.07
N PRO A 134 -7.28 -2.79 -1.08
CA PRO A 134 -7.22 -4.25 -1.25
C PRO A 134 -5.81 -4.84 -1.40
N ILE A 135 -4.80 -4.05 -1.76
CA ILE A 135 -3.41 -4.49 -1.91
C ILE A 135 -2.64 -3.90 -0.73
N ARG A 136 -2.74 -4.55 0.42
CA ARG A 136 -1.99 -4.18 1.62
C ARG A 136 -0.61 -4.86 1.60
N ARG A 137 0.22 -4.51 0.63
CA ARG A 137 1.63 -4.91 0.62
C ARG A 137 2.47 -3.65 0.44
N PRO A 138 3.49 -3.42 1.29
CA PRO A 138 4.45 -2.36 1.02
C PRO A 138 5.05 -2.57 -0.37
N SER A 139 5.09 -1.52 -1.19
CA SER A 139 5.74 -1.60 -2.50
C SER A 139 7.26 -1.69 -2.33
N ALA A 140 7.98 -2.09 -3.38
CA ALA A 140 9.45 -2.12 -3.38
C ALA A 140 10.05 -0.77 -2.91
N PHE A 141 9.47 0.35 -3.35
CA PHE A 141 9.86 1.68 -2.91
C PHE A 141 9.68 1.92 -1.40
N HIS A 142 8.63 1.37 -0.77
CA HIS A 142 8.46 1.49 0.69
C HIS A 142 9.58 0.75 1.44
N TRP A 143 10.04 -0.39 0.89
CA TRP A 143 11.17 -1.13 1.45
C TRP A 143 12.48 -0.38 1.25
N GLU A 144 12.75 0.13 0.04
CA GLU A 144 13.96 0.91 -0.26
C GLU A 144 14.08 2.17 0.62
N VAL A 145 12.98 2.91 0.80
CA VAL A 145 12.96 4.08 1.69
C VAL A 145 13.20 3.67 3.14
N SER A 146 12.60 2.56 3.60
CA SER A 146 12.83 2.04 4.94
C SER A 146 14.28 1.61 5.15
N ASP A 147 14.89 0.94 4.17
CA ASP A 147 16.27 0.46 4.21
C ASP A 147 17.26 1.63 4.21
N CYS A 148 17.01 2.66 3.38
CA CYS A 148 17.81 3.89 3.39
C CYS A 148 17.74 4.62 4.74
N LEU A 149 16.55 4.73 5.33
CA LEU A 149 16.37 5.43 6.61
C LEU A 149 16.99 4.64 7.77
N ALA A 150 16.94 3.30 7.71
CA ALA A 150 17.65 2.43 8.64
C ALA A 150 19.18 2.57 8.50
N ALA A 151 19.71 2.62 7.28
CA ALA A 151 21.13 2.82 7.03
C ALA A 151 21.63 4.19 7.53
N LEU A 152 20.77 5.21 7.48
CA LEU A 152 21.03 6.55 7.99
C LEU A 152 20.81 6.68 9.51
N ASN A 153 20.51 5.58 10.21
CA ASN A 153 20.22 5.52 11.65
C ASN A 153 19.18 6.58 12.10
N THR A 154 18.31 6.97 11.17
CA THR A 154 17.35 8.04 11.39
C THR A 154 16.07 7.40 11.91
N PRO A 155 15.57 7.80 13.10
CA PRO A 155 14.34 7.25 13.64
C PRO A 155 13.18 7.57 12.68
N HIS A 156 12.67 6.53 12.04
CA HIS A 156 11.61 6.59 11.03
C HIS A 156 10.46 5.65 11.42
N ARG A 157 9.25 5.97 10.97
CA ARG A 157 8.05 5.14 11.13
C ARG A 157 8.23 3.79 10.42
N ASN A 158 8.80 2.81 11.12
CA ASN A 158 8.95 1.44 10.65
C ASN A 158 7.66 0.90 10.01
N THR A 159 7.79 0.05 8.99
CA THR A 159 6.67 -0.68 8.35
C THR A 159 5.74 -1.35 9.36
N PHE A 160 6.26 -1.72 10.53
CA PHE A 160 5.49 -2.26 11.65
C PHE A 160 4.53 -1.25 12.31
N GLN A 161 4.99 -0.01 12.50
CA GLN A 161 4.14 1.08 12.99
C GLN A 161 3.06 1.40 11.95
N VAL A 162 3.41 1.40 10.66
CA VAL A 162 2.45 1.56 9.56
C VAL A 162 1.42 0.43 9.57
N LEU A 163 1.84 -0.84 9.70
CA LEU A 163 0.93 -1.98 9.74
C LEU A 163 0.04 -1.98 11.00
N SER A 164 0.57 -1.60 12.16
CA SER A 164 -0.17 -1.51 13.43
C SER A 164 -1.20 -0.36 13.38
N GLU A 165 -0.81 0.82 12.89
CA GLU A 165 -1.71 1.96 12.67
C GLU A 165 -2.77 1.68 11.57
N LEU A 166 -2.45 0.81 10.61
CA LEU A 166 -3.41 0.28 9.64
C LEU A 166 -4.37 -0.77 10.24
N GLY A 167 -4.35 -0.97 11.56
CA GLY A 167 -5.24 -1.85 12.33
C GLY A 167 -5.01 -3.33 12.03
N TRP A 168 -3.75 -3.74 11.87
CA TRP A 168 -3.37 -5.14 11.85
C TRP A 168 -2.99 -5.58 13.26
N ASP A 169 -3.51 -6.73 13.67
CA ASP A 169 -3.08 -7.40 14.90
C ASP A 169 -1.72 -8.07 14.65
N ILE A 170 -0.65 -7.30 14.81
CA ILE A 170 0.70 -7.81 14.58
C ILE A 170 1.21 -8.47 15.86
N ARG A 171 1.72 -9.68 15.68
CA ARG A 171 2.38 -10.45 16.73
C ARG A 171 3.68 -10.99 16.17
N ARG A 172 4.78 -10.82 16.91
CA ARG A 172 6.09 -11.34 16.52
C ARG A 172 6.17 -12.81 16.93
N VAL A 173 6.65 -13.63 16.00
CA VAL A 173 7.08 -14.99 16.28
C VAL A 173 8.60 -14.94 16.32
N GLN A 174 9.20 -15.22 17.47
CA GLN A 174 10.65 -15.36 17.53
C GLN A 174 11.04 -16.62 16.77
N TRP A 175 12.05 -16.50 15.92
CA TRP A 175 12.48 -17.62 15.09
C TRP A 175 12.97 -18.80 15.93
N PHE A 176 13.72 -18.56 17.01
CA PHE A 176 14.20 -19.62 17.90
C PHE A 176 13.05 -20.38 18.57
N ASP A 177 12.09 -19.66 19.16
CA ASP A 177 10.90 -20.27 19.77
C ASP A 177 10.12 -21.10 18.74
N TRP A 178 10.01 -20.61 17.51
CA TRP A 178 9.32 -21.32 16.43
C TRP A 178 10.06 -22.56 15.92
N ALA A 179 11.38 -22.48 15.84
CA ALA A 179 12.24 -23.55 15.34
C ALA A 179 12.26 -24.76 16.28
N LEU A 180 12.18 -24.51 17.58
CA LEU A 180 12.22 -25.54 18.63
C LEU A 180 10.90 -26.33 18.75
N LEU A 181 9.76 -25.77 18.35
CA LEU A 181 8.46 -26.46 18.44
C LEU A 181 8.42 -27.73 17.58
N GLU A 182 7.87 -28.80 18.15
CA GLU A 182 7.78 -30.12 17.52
C GLU A 182 6.46 -30.28 16.78
N GLY A 183 6.57 -30.59 15.49
CA GLY A 183 5.42 -30.95 14.66
C GLY A 183 4.39 -29.84 14.45
N LYS A 184 3.37 -30.18 13.67
CA LYS A 184 2.25 -29.30 13.34
C LYS A 184 1.36 -28.94 14.56
N PRO A 185 1.03 -29.85 15.51
CA PRO A 185 0.10 -29.53 16.58
C PRO A 185 0.66 -28.52 17.60
N GLN A 186 1.93 -28.62 17.99
CA GLN A 186 2.54 -27.65 18.92
C GLN A 186 2.66 -26.26 18.27
N LYS A 187 3.00 -26.20 16.98
CA LYS A 187 3.02 -24.92 16.23
C LYS A 187 1.64 -24.28 16.12
N ILE A 188 0.59 -25.07 15.91
CA ILE A 188 -0.79 -24.55 15.92
C ILE A 188 -1.17 -24.05 17.32
N ALA A 189 -0.82 -24.80 18.38
CA ALA A 189 -1.08 -24.39 19.77
C ALA A 189 -0.34 -23.09 20.12
N PHE A 190 0.94 -22.97 19.72
CA PHE A 190 1.73 -21.76 19.85
C PHE A 190 1.08 -20.56 19.15
N LEU A 191 0.67 -20.72 17.88
CA LEU A 191 -0.04 -19.65 17.16
C LEU A 191 -1.40 -19.34 17.78
N ARG A 192 -2.12 -20.30 18.35
CA ARG A 192 -3.39 -20.04 19.06
C ARG A 192 -3.18 -19.30 20.37
N ASN A 193 -2.09 -19.54 21.08
CA ASN A 193 -1.74 -18.81 22.28
C ASN A 193 -1.26 -17.38 21.93
N LEU A 194 -0.43 -17.24 20.90
CA LEU A 194 -0.06 -15.93 20.35
C LEU A 194 -1.33 -15.16 19.93
N ARG A 195 -2.20 -15.84 19.16
CA ARG A 195 -3.67 -15.70 19.04
C ARG A 195 -4.45 -14.91 20.09
N SER A 196 -4.30 -15.31 21.35
CA SER A 196 -5.09 -14.82 22.47
C SER A 196 -4.45 -13.62 23.16
N ASN A 197 -3.14 -13.40 22.98
CA ASN A 197 -2.44 -12.28 23.59
C ASN A 197 -2.75 -10.96 22.88
N PRO A 198 -2.75 -9.81 23.58
CA PRO A 198 -2.96 -8.52 22.93
C PRO A 198 -1.93 -8.28 21.81
N PRO A 199 -2.31 -7.57 20.72
CA PRO A 199 -1.38 -7.22 19.66
C PRO A 199 -0.25 -6.34 20.20
N LEU A 200 0.92 -6.40 19.56
CA LEU A 200 2.07 -5.60 19.98
C LEU A 200 1.78 -4.09 19.79
N PRO A 201 2.28 -3.24 20.70
CA PRO A 201 2.10 -1.79 20.59
C PRO A 201 2.76 -1.24 19.31
N ALA A 202 2.22 -0.13 18.80
CA ALA A 202 2.68 0.51 17.55
C ALA A 202 4.15 0.96 17.60
N HIS A 203 4.61 1.32 18.81
CA HIS A 203 6.03 1.47 19.11
C HIS A 203 6.55 0.14 19.63
N LEU A 204 7.45 -0.48 18.87
CA LEU A 204 8.16 -1.68 19.30
C LEU A 204 9.46 -1.24 20.01
N PRO A 205 9.52 -1.22 21.34
CA PRO A 205 10.81 -1.44 21.97
C PRO A 205 11.26 -2.83 21.56
N ASP A 206 12.52 -3.00 21.13
CA ASP A 206 13.03 -4.35 20.94
C ASP A 206 13.00 -5.02 22.32
N PRO A 207 12.17 -6.07 22.51
CA PRO A 207 11.80 -6.51 23.85
C PRO A 207 12.89 -7.35 24.53
N LEU A 208 14.03 -7.55 23.87
CA LEU A 208 15.12 -8.36 24.38
C LEU A 208 16.44 -7.61 24.22
N PRO A 209 17.33 -7.65 25.22
CA PRO A 209 18.71 -7.22 25.03
C PRO A 209 19.29 -7.98 23.82
N ALA A 210 20.12 -7.29 23.04
CA ALA A 210 20.80 -7.91 21.90
C ALA A 210 21.51 -9.17 22.38
N LEU A 211 21.13 -10.33 21.82
CA LEU A 211 21.77 -11.60 22.14
C LEU A 211 23.26 -11.46 21.81
N SER A 212 24.11 -11.90 22.72
CA SER A 212 25.54 -11.95 22.44
C SER A 212 25.81 -12.95 21.30
N SER A 213 26.94 -12.76 20.59
CA SER A 213 27.33 -13.69 19.52
C SER A 213 27.40 -15.15 20.02
N GLU A 214 27.83 -15.34 21.27
CA GLU A 214 27.91 -16.65 21.92
C GLU A 214 26.52 -17.28 22.13
N GLU A 215 25.56 -16.51 22.62
CA GLU A 215 24.17 -16.98 22.82
C GLU A 215 23.50 -17.35 21.49
N VAL A 216 23.74 -16.58 20.43
CA VAL A 216 23.22 -16.88 19.08
C VAL A 216 23.80 -18.21 18.59
N GLN A 217 25.13 -18.40 18.72
CA GLN A 217 25.77 -19.64 18.31
C GLN A 217 25.27 -20.86 19.11
N GLN A 218 25.10 -20.72 20.42
CA GLN A 218 24.55 -21.79 21.26
C GLN A 218 23.13 -22.17 20.84
N ARG A 219 22.25 -21.20 20.62
CA ARG A 219 20.87 -21.45 20.18
C ARG A 219 20.81 -22.09 18.78
N LEU A 220 21.69 -21.69 17.85
CA LEU A 220 21.78 -22.31 16.53
C LEU A 220 22.23 -23.78 16.60
N ARG A 221 23.18 -24.10 17.49
CA ARG A 221 23.62 -25.49 17.72
C ARG A 221 22.47 -26.36 18.23
N LEU A 222 21.67 -25.85 19.17
CA LEU A 222 20.50 -26.57 19.70
C LEU A 222 19.45 -26.86 18.60
N VAL A 223 19.15 -25.89 17.75
CA VAL A 223 18.23 -26.07 16.62
C VAL A 223 18.76 -27.13 15.64
N LYS A 224 20.06 -27.09 15.34
CA LYS A 224 20.72 -28.05 14.45
C LYS A 224 20.65 -29.47 15.01
N GLN A 225 20.98 -29.66 16.28
CA GLN A 225 20.91 -30.97 16.95
C GLN A 225 19.49 -31.57 16.91
N GLN A 226 18.47 -30.76 17.18
CA GLN A 226 17.08 -31.23 17.11
C GLN A 226 16.65 -31.59 15.68
N GLN A 227 17.13 -30.89 14.66
CA GLN A 227 16.83 -31.24 13.27
C GLN A 227 17.48 -32.57 12.85
N GLU A 228 18.74 -32.78 13.25
CA GLU A 228 19.47 -34.03 13.00
C GLU A 228 18.79 -35.21 13.71
N GLN A 229 18.38 -35.04 14.96
CA GLN A 229 17.66 -36.07 15.72
C GLN A 229 16.31 -36.44 15.08
N ARG A 230 15.56 -35.45 14.57
CA ARG A 230 14.31 -35.68 13.84
C ARG A 230 14.52 -36.40 12.51
N GLN A 231 15.62 -36.11 11.80
CA GLN A 231 15.95 -36.82 10.56
C GLN A 231 16.28 -38.29 10.84
N LEU A 232 17.05 -38.57 11.91
CA LEU A 232 17.37 -39.92 12.33
C LEU A 232 16.12 -40.72 12.73
N GLU A 233 15.22 -40.14 13.52
CA GLU A 233 13.94 -40.76 13.91
C GLU A 233 13.04 -41.04 12.69
N SER A 234 12.96 -40.09 11.75
CA SER A 234 12.19 -40.28 10.51
C SER A 234 12.76 -41.39 9.63
N CYS A 235 14.09 -41.49 9.53
CA CYS A 235 14.76 -42.57 8.81
C CYS A 235 14.57 -43.92 9.49
N ALA A 236 14.60 -43.98 10.82
CA ALA A 236 14.35 -45.20 11.58
C ALA A 236 12.90 -45.70 11.45
N ILE A 237 11.92 -44.79 11.45
CA ILE A 237 10.50 -45.13 11.21
C ILE A 237 10.28 -45.63 9.78
N ALA A 238 10.91 -45.00 8.78
CA ALA A 238 10.83 -45.44 7.39
C ALA A 238 11.46 -46.83 7.19
N ALA A 239 12.61 -47.10 7.83
CA ALA A 239 13.28 -48.40 7.77
C ALA A 239 12.53 -49.52 8.52
N GLY A 240 11.80 -49.18 9.60
CA GLY A 240 10.97 -50.15 10.34
C GLY A 240 9.65 -50.53 9.67
N ALA A 241 9.19 -49.75 8.69
CA ALA A 241 7.98 -50.04 7.90
C ALA A 241 8.25 -50.98 6.70
N GLU A 242 9.52 -51.21 6.34
CA GLU A 242 9.95 -52.13 5.28
C GLU A 242 10.64 -53.38 5.85
N ALA A 243 9.89 -54.27 6.51
CA ALA A 243 10.32 -55.66 6.77
C ALA A 243 9.10 -56.61 6.80
N PRO A 244 9.22 -57.85 6.26
CA PRO A 244 8.41 -58.25 5.11
C PRO A 244 7.17 -59.10 5.44
N LEU A 245 6.10 -58.88 4.66
CA LEU A 245 5.07 -59.86 4.33
C LEU A 245 5.72 -61.03 3.57
N ALA A 246 6.32 -61.98 4.28
CA ALA A 246 6.74 -63.24 3.70
C ALA A 246 6.33 -64.38 4.62
N LYS A 247 5.28 -65.09 4.17
CA LYS A 247 4.86 -66.48 4.45
C LYS A 247 3.43 -66.54 4.98
N ASN A 248 2.52 -66.92 4.08
CA ASN A 248 1.71 -68.13 4.22
C ASN A 248 0.75 -68.26 3.02
N LEU A 249 1.26 -68.87 1.95
CA LEU A 249 0.47 -69.58 0.95
C LEU A 249 1.18 -70.92 0.75
N ALA A 250 0.84 -71.90 1.60
CA ALA A 250 1.09 -73.30 1.33
C ALA A 250 0.08 -74.14 2.13
N LEU A 251 -0.77 -74.84 1.36
CA LEU A 251 -1.72 -75.91 1.69
C LEU A 251 -3.06 -75.49 2.30
#